data_AF-A0AB37U936-F1
#
_entry.id   AF-A0AB37U936-F1
#
_cell.length_a   1.000
_cell.length_b   1.000
_cell.length_c   1.000
_cell.angle_alpha   90.00
_cell.angle_beta   90.00
_cell.angle_gamma   90.00
#
_symmetry.space_group_name_H-M   'P 1'
#
loop_
_entity.id
_entity.type
_entity.pdbx_description
1 polymer ?
#
loop_
_entity_poly.entity_id
_entity_poly.type
_entity_poly.pdbx_seq_one_letter_code
_entity_poly.pdbx_strand_id
1 'polypeptide(L)'
;MNIQAYWKEQGIAEHDFPLCFDLSKPTIRFDEIARSMGVAAVRVEQPEEIAPAIKQALSHQGPFLIELILEGNVHPNAIGVRCGQ
;
A
#
# COMPACT_ATOMS: atom_id res chain seq x y z
N MET A 1 -1.71 -10.41 -9.94
CA MET A 1 -1.36 -9.92 -11.29
C MET A 1 -0.86 -8.49 -11.14
N ASN A 2 0.32 -8.15 -11.64
CA ASN A 2 0.84 -6.78 -11.63
C ASN A 2 0.41 -6.09 -12.93
N ILE A 3 -0.23 -4.92 -12.86
CA ILE A 3 -0.78 -4.23 -14.04
C ILE A 3 0.31 -3.78 -15.05
N GLN A 4 1.49 -3.40 -14.57
CA GLN A 4 2.63 -3.06 -15.44
C GLN A 4 3.12 -4.30 -16.20
N ALA A 5 3.18 -5.45 -15.53
CA ALA A 5 3.52 -6.72 -16.18
C ALA A 5 2.49 -7.07 -17.26
N TYR A 6 1.19 -6.90 -16.96
CA TYR A 6 0.11 -7.12 -17.91
C TYR A 6 0.25 -6.22 -19.15
N TRP A 7 0.44 -4.89 -18.99
CA TRP A 7 0.61 -3.99 -20.13
C TRP A 7 1.78 -4.38 -21.02
N LYS A 8 2.92 -4.71 -20.40
CA LYS A 8 4.11 -5.18 -21.12
C LYS A 8 3.83 -6.44 -21.93
N GLU A 9 3.16 -7.43 -21.35
CA GLU A 9 2.81 -8.68 -22.03
C GLU A 9 1.83 -8.47 -23.19
N GLN A 10 0.94 -7.49 -23.08
CA GLN A 10 -0.06 -7.16 -24.11
C GLN A 10 0.44 -6.13 -25.14
N GLY A 11 1.66 -5.61 -25.01
CA GLY A 11 2.18 -4.55 -25.88
C GLY A 11 1.43 -3.22 -25.74
N ILE A 12 0.81 -2.98 -24.58
CA ILE A 12 0.11 -1.73 -24.26
C ILE A 12 1.15 -0.72 -23.76
N ALA A 13 1.12 0.49 -24.31
CA ALA A 13 1.97 1.57 -23.85
C ALA A 13 1.63 1.94 -22.39
N GLU A 14 2.66 2.20 -21.57
CA GLU A 14 2.46 2.62 -20.19
C GLU A 14 1.71 3.97 -20.13
N HIS A 15 0.76 4.07 -19.22
CA HIS A 15 -0.06 5.24 -18.99
C HIS A 15 -0.41 5.32 -17.50
N ASP A 16 -1.11 6.39 -17.10
CA ASP A 16 -1.52 6.56 -15.71
C ASP A 16 -2.29 5.33 -15.21
N PHE A 17 -2.01 4.92 -13.97
CA PHE A 17 -2.75 3.84 -13.36
C PHE A 17 -4.24 4.20 -13.27
N PRO A 18 -5.15 3.24 -13.50
CA PRO A 18 -6.56 3.48 -13.26
C PRO A 18 -6.80 3.96 -11.83
N LEU A 19 -7.75 4.88 -11.63
CA LEU A 19 -8.02 5.50 -10.32
C LEU A 19 -8.26 4.47 -9.19
N CYS A 20 -8.78 3.28 -9.49
CA CYS A 20 -8.98 2.23 -8.49
C CYS A 20 -7.67 1.65 -7.90
N PHE A 21 -6.51 1.99 -8.45
CA PHE A 21 -5.19 1.65 -7.91
C PHE A 21 -4.64 2.74 -6.98
N ASP A 22 -5.27 3.91 -6.91
CA ASP A 22 -4.90 4.95 -5.95
C ASP A 22 -5.55 4.66 -4.59
N LEU A 23 -4.75 4.12 -3.68
CA LEU A 23 -5.14 3.83 -2.30
C LEU A 23 -4.68 4.92 -1.32
N SER A 24 -4.30 6.10 -1.81
CA SER A 24 -3.80 7.18 -0.96
C SER A 24 -4.89 7.89 -0.16
N LYS A 25 -6.14 7.86 -0.64
CA LYS A 25 -7.29 8.51 0.00
C LYS A 25 -8.56 7.65 -0.05
N PRO A 26 -9.26 7.46 1.09
CA PRO A 26 -8.83 7.83 2.44
C PRO A 26 -7.59 7.02 2.86
N THR A 27 -6.85 7.50 3.87
CA THR A 27 -5.74 6.73 4.43
C THR A 27 -6.24 5.39 4.94
N ILE A 28 -5.70 4.30 4.40
CA ILE A 28 -6.00 2.94 4.84
C ILE A 28 -4.99 2.55 5.91
N ARG A 29 -5.46 1.93 7.00
CA ARG A 29 -4.65 1.38 8.09
C ARG A 29 -4.55 -0.13 7.93
N PHE A 30 -3.60 -0.58 7.11
CA PHE A 30 -3.43 -2.01 6.84
C PHE A 30 -2.97 -2.78 8.08
N ASP A 31 -2.25 -2.12 9.00
CA ASP A 31 -1.87 -2.68 10.29
C ASP A 31 -3.09 -3.01 11.16
N GLU A 32 -4.08 -2.13 11.20
CA GLU A 32 -5.33 -2.35 11.95
C GLU A 32 -6.21 -3.43 11.31
N ILE A 33 -6.31 -3.46 9.98
CA ILE A 33 -7.01 -4.51 9.25
C ILE A 33 -6.40 -5.88 9.56
N ALA A 34 -5.07 -6.00 9.48
CA ALA A 34 -4.36 -7.24 9.79
C ALA A 34 -4.63 -7.71 11.22
N ARG A 35 -4.57 -6.78 12.20
CA ARG A 35 -4.88 -7.10 13.60
C ARG A 35 -6.31 -7.59 13.78
N SER A 36 -7.29 -7.02 13.07
CA SER A 36 -8.69 -7.48 13.10
C SER A 36 -8.88 -8.91 12.57
N MET A 37 -7.96 -9.37 11.72
CA MET A 37 -7.94 -10.71 11.15
C MET A 37 -7.07 -11.70 11.95
N GLY A 38 -6.60 -11.31 13.14
CA GLY A 38 -5.75 -12.15 14.00
C GLY A 38 -4.29 -12.22 13.55
N VAL A 39 -3.84 -11.33 12.67
CA VAL A 39 -2.45 -11.23 12.23
C VAL A 39 -1.75 -10.12 13.00
N ALA A 40 -0.61 -10.43 13.63
CA ALA A 40 0.20 -9.43 14.30
C ALA A 40 0.73 -8.41 13.28
N ALA A 41 0.68 -7.12 13.61
CA ALA A 41 1.12 -6.09 12.66
C ALA A 41 1.65 -4.83 13.34
N VAL A 42 2.58 -4.17 12.65
CA VAL A 42 3.16 -2.87 13.03
C VAL A 42 3.18 -1.93 11.84
N ARG A 43 3.02 -0.63 12.10
CA ARG A 43 3.18 0.44 11.12
C ARG A 43 4.54 1.10 11.33
N VAL A 44 5.25 1.35 10.24
CA VAL A 44 6.58 1.97 10.20
C VAL A 44 6.45 3.27 9.42
N GLU A 45 6.74 4.39 10.09
CA GLU A 45 6.65 5.74 9.51
C GLU A 45 8.01 6.40 9.36
N GLN A 46 9.03 5.91 10.09
CA GLN A 46 10.40 6.43 10.05
C GLN A 46 11.41 5.34 9.68
N PRO A 47 12.51 5.67 8.97
CA PRO A 47 13.53 4.70 8.57
C PRO A 47 14.15 3.91 9.74
N GLU A 48 14.37 4.56 10.89
CA GLU A 48 14.93 3.94 12.10
C GLU A 48 14.05 2.84 12.70
N GLU A 49 12.75 2.81 12.39
CA GLU A 49 11.80 1.81 12.86
C GLU A 49 11.83 0.52 12.02
N ILE A 50 12.42 0.56 10.82
CA ILE A 50 12.45 -0.57 9.88
C ILE A 50 13.17 -1.78 10.49
N ALA A 51 14.41 -1.60 10.97
CA ALA A 51 15.20 -2.71 11.50
C ALA A 51 14.55 -3.34 12.76
N PRO A 52 14.06 -2.57 13.74
CA PRO A 52 13.26 -3.10 14.85
C PRO A 52 12.01 -3.87 14.39
N ALA A 53 11.26 -3.34 13.42
CA ALA A 53 10.04 -3.99 12.91
C ALA A 53 10.32 -5.34 12.23
N ILE A 54 11.39 -5.41 11.42
CA ILE A 54 11.85 -6.67 10.81
C ILE A 54 12.24 -7.67 11.88
N LYS A 55 12.99 -7.25 12.91
CA LYS A 55 13.38 -8.13 14.02
C LYS A 55 12.15 -8.67 14.77
N GLN A 56 11.14 -7.83 15.01
CA GLN A 56 9.89 -8.24 15.64
C GLN A 56 9.14 -9.26 14.79
N ALA A 57 8.99 -9.00 13.48
CA ALA A 57 8.31 -9.89 12.56
C ALA A 57 8.97 -11.27 12.48
N LEU A 58 10.30 -11.31 12.36
CA LEU A 58 11.06 -12.57 12.29
C LEU A 58 11.06 -13.36 13.62
N SER A 59 10.87 -12.69 14.75
CA SER A 59 10.78 -13.34 16.06
C SER A 59 9.37 -13.84 16.38
N HIS A 60 8.36 -13.41 15.62
CA HIS A 60 6.96 -13.78 15.86
C HIS A 60 6.66 -15.18 15.30
N GLN A 61 6.01 -16.02 16.09
CA GLN A 61 5.56 -17.33 15.62
C GLN A 61 4.20 -17.20 14.94
N GLY A 62 4.23 -17.00 13.62
CA GLY A 62 3.02 -16.88 12.81
C GLY A 62 3.14 -15.78 11.75
N PRO A 63 2.05 -15.50 11.02
CA PRO A 63 2.03 -14.41 10.06
C PRO A 63 2.21 -13.07 10.79
N PHE A 64 2.98 -12.17 10.17
CA PHE A 64 3.20 -10.83 10.67
C PHE A 64 3.18 -9.84 9.50
N LEU A 65 2.49 -8.70 9.66
CA LEU A 65 2.43 -7.64 8.67
C LEU A 65 3.22 -6.41 9.13
N ILE A 66 4.11 -5.92 8.26
CA ILE A 66 4.74 -4.59 8.42
C ILE A 66 4.08 -3.67 7.40
N GLU A 67 3.38 -2.65 7.87
CA GLU A 67 2.88 -1.56 7.04
C GLU A 67 3.95 -0.47 6.97
N LEU A 68 4.74 -0.47 5.88
CA LEU A 68 5.78 0.53 5.66
C LEU A 68 5.20 1.72 4.88
N ILE A 69 5.24 2.90 5.49
CA ILE A 69 4.77 4.13 4.86
C ILE A 69 5.90 4.72 4.01
N LEU A 70 5.55 4.99 2.75
CA LEU A 70 6.45 5.58 1.78
C LEU A 70 5.85 6.91 1.33
N GLU A 71 6.72 7.82 0.89
CA GLU A 71 6.28 8.96 0.10
C GLU A 71 5.71 8.44 -1.23
N GLY A 72 4.40 8.59 -1.40
CA GLY A 72 3.74 8.16 -2.63
C GLY A 72 3.92 9.18 -3.74
N ASN A 73 4.15 8.71 -4.97
CA ASN A 73 3.85 9.50 -6.17
C ASN A 73 2.33 9.53 -6.36
N VAL A 74 1.65 10.37 -5.58
CA VAL A 74 0.19 10.46 -5.54
C VAL A 74 -0.30 11.56 -6.48
N HIS A 75 -1.44 11.32 -7.13
CA HIS A 75 -2.14 12.32 -7.95
C HIS A 75 -3.43 12.76 -7.26
N PRO A 76 -3.38 13.43 -6.09
CA PRO A 76 -4.57 13.75 -5.30
C PRO A 76 -5.57 14.64 -6.05
N ASN A 77 -5.11 15.36 -7.09
CA ASN A 77 -5.96 16.17 -7.97
C ASN A 77 -6.85 15.34 -8.91
N ALA A 78 -6.52 14.06 -9.14
CA ALA A 78 -7.31 13.14 -9.94
C ALA A 78 -8.45 12.48 -9.12
N ILE A 79 -8.37 12.52 -7.78
CA ILE A 79 -9.41 12.05 -6.83
C ILE A 79 -10.50 13.13 -6.63
N GLY A 80 -10.53 14.16 -7.47
CA GLY A 80 -11.59 15.16 -7.48
C GLY A 80 -12.89 14.57 -8.03
N VAL A 81 -13.83 14.28 -7.14
CA VAL A 81 -15.22 13.94 -7.49
C VAL A 81 -15.80 15.07 -8.35
N ARG A 82 -15.91 14.86 -9.67
CA ARG A 82 -16.80 15.66 -10.52
C ARG A 82 -18.23 15.21 -10.27
N CYS A 83 -18.76 15.52 -9.08
CA CYS A 83 -20.20 15.45 -8.86
C CYS A 83 -20.82 16.65 -9.57
N GLY A 84 -21.47 16.40 -10.70
CA GLY A 84 -22.32 17.36 -11.40
C GLY A 84 -21.72 17.98 -12.65
N GLN A 85 -21.77 17.25 -13.77
CA GLN A 85 -22.11 17.79 -15.10
C GLN A 85 -22.98 16.78 -15.84
#